data_AF-A0A6B2DF28-F1
#
_entry.id   AF-A0A6B2DF28-F1
#
_cell.length_a   1.000
_cell.length_b   1.000
_cell.length_c   1.000
_cell.angle_alpha   90.00
_cell.angle_beta   90.00
_cell.angle_gamma   90.00
#
_symmetry.space_group_name_H-M   'P 1'
#
loop_
_entity.id
_entity.type
_entity.pdbx_description
1 polymer ?
#
loop_
_entity_poly.entity_id
_entity_poly.type
_entity_poly.pdbx_seq_one_letter_code
_entity_poly.pdbx_strand_id
1 'polypeptide(L)' 'PLPDVPLVPTGGVHLADVEAYLRSGAIAVAAATPLLGDALSSGGSLPDLATRASEFVAAAARFTTA' A
#
# COMPACT_ATOMS: atom_id res chain seq x y z
N PRO A 1 -0.94 10.00 22.80
CA PRO A 1 -0.85 10.40 21.37
C PRO A 1 0.58 10.86 21.06
N LEU A 2 1.08 10.54 19.87
CA LEU A 2 2.42 10.90 19.40
C LEU A 2 2.28 11.83 18.18
N PRO A 3 1.97 13.13 18.40
CA PRO A 3 1.59 14.03 17.30
C PRO A 3 2.72 14.29 16.30
N ASP A 4 3.97 14.23 16.76
CA ASP A 4 5.14 14.57 15.96
C ASP A 4 5.86 13.33 15.41
N VAL A 5 5.39 12.12 15.72
CA VAL A 5 6.04 10.88 15.27
C VAL A 5 5.42 10.46 13.94
N PRO A 6 6.19 10.41 12.84
CA PRO A 6 5.68 9.91 11.57
C PRO A 6 5.28 8.44 11.68
N LEU A 7 4.12 8.10 11.13
CA LEU A 7 3.59 6.74 11.19
C LEU A 7 3.52 6.11 9.80
N VAL A 8 3.80 4.81 9.77
CA VAL A 8 3.63 3.93 8.61
C VAL A 8 2.73 2.77 9.01
N PRO A 9 1.44 2.79 8.63
CA PRO A 9 0.52 1.68 8.87
C PRO A 9 1.02 0.41 8.20
N THR A 10 0.93 -0.70 8.94
CA THR A 10 1.34 -2.03 8.49
C THR A 10 0.30 -3.05 8.94
N GLY A 11 0.40 -4.29 8.43
CA GLY A 11 -0.51 -5.37 8.78
C GLY A 11 -1.76 -5.40 7.90
N GLY A 12 -1.67 -6.07 6.75
CA GLY A 12 -2.83 -6.32 5.90
C GLY A 12 -3.44 -5.09 5.24
N VAL A 13 -2.67 -4.02 4.99
CA VAL A 13 -3.16 -2.83 4.27
C VAL A 13 -3.61 -3.19 2.86
N HIS A 14 -4.90 -3.02 2.58
CA HIS A 14 -5.49 -3.20 1.25
C HIS A 14 -5.40 -1.91 0.43
N LEU A 15 -5.56 -2.03 -0.89
CA LEU A 15 -5.54 -0.88 -1.80
C LEU A 15 -6.57 0.20 -1.41
N ALA A 16 -7.74 -0.22 -0.94
CA ALA A 16 -8.80 0.69 -0.50
C ALA A 16 -8.43 1.51 0.75
N ASP A 17 -7.50 1.02 1.58
CA ASP A 17 -7.11 1.68 2.82
C ASP A 17 -6.06 2.78 2.61
N VAL A 18 -5.31 2.71 1.49
CA VAL A 18 -4.16 3.58 1.20
C VAL A 18 -4.54 5.05 1.31
N GLU A 19 -5.63 5.47 0.66
CA GLU A 19 -6.07 6.87 0.71
C GLU A 19 -6.47 7.31 2.12
N ALA A 20 -7.16 6.44 2.86
CA ALA A 20 -7.63 6.78 4.21
C ALA A 20 -6.44 7.00 5.16
N TYR A 21 -5.42 6.14 5.09
CA TYR A 21 -4.21 6.29 5.89
C TYR A 21 -3.43 7.55 5.55
N LEU A 22 -3.18 7.81 4.26
CA LEU A 22 -2.43 8.99 3.83
C LEU A 22 -3.16 10.30 4.15
N ARG A 23 -4.48 10.35 3.97
CA ARG A 23 -5.31 11.50 4.41
C ARG A 23 -5.27 11.73 5.92
N SER A 24 -5.05 10.67 6.70
CA SER A 24 -4.94 10.75 8.16
C SER A 24 -3.56 11.18 8.65
N GLY A 25 -2.64 11.51 7.75
CA GLY A 25 -1.28 11.97 8.09
C GLY A 25 -0.24 10.86 8.18
N ALA A 26 -0.56 9.62 7.78
CA ALA A 26 0.48 8.62 7.56
C ALA A 26 1.42 9.09 6.45
N ILE A 27 2.72 8.90 6.63
CA ILE A 27 3.73 9.32 5.65
C ILE A 27 3.95 8.29 4.53
N ALA A 28 3.55 7.04 4.78
CA ALA A 28 3.59 5.93 3.84
C ALA A 28 2.68 4.80 4.35
N VAL A 29 2.50 3.74 3.56
CA VAL A 29 1.87 2.48 3.98
C VAL A 29 2.75 1.30 3.59
N ALA A 30 2.75 0.23 4.39
CA ALA A 30 3.46 -1.00 4.03
C ALA A 30 2.56 -1.93 3.22
N ALA A 31 2.96 -2.18 1.97
CA ALA A 31 2.32 -3.17 1.10
C ALA A 31 2.98 -4.55 1.28
N ALA A 32 2.17 -5.57 1.61
CA ALA A 32 2.65 -6.94 1.88
C ALA A 32 1.67 -7.98 1.32
N THR A 33 1.04 -8.80 2.17
CA THR A 33 0.16 -9.90 1.74
C THR A 33 -0.94 -9.48 0.75
N PRO A 34 -1.66 -8.34 0.93
CA PRO A 34 -2.66 -7.91 -0.05
C PRO A 34 -2.08 -7.54 -1.43
N LEU A 35 -0.84 -7.04 -1.47
CA LEU A 35 -0.12 -6.78 -2.71
C LEU A 35 0.33 -8.08 -3.37
N LEU A 36 0.93 -8.99 -2.60
CA LEU A 36 1.44 -10.26 -3.09
C LEU A 36 0.32 -11.13 -3.67
N GLY A 37 -0.85 -11.17 -3.01
CA GLY A 37 -1.94 -12.04 -3.41
C GLY A 37 -1.48 -13.49 -3.48
N ASP A 38 -1.69 -14.13 -4.62
CA ASP A 38 -1.27 -15.50 -4.91
C ASP A 38 0.10 -15.63 -5.59
N ALA A 39 0.79 -14.52 -5.90
CA ALA A 39 1.92 -14.50 -6.82
C ALA A 39 3.11 -15.39 -6.42
N LEU A 40 3.25 -15.71 -5.13
CA LEU A 40 4.30 -16.58 -4.60
C LEU A 40 3.89 -18.06 -4.52
N SER A 41 2.64 -18.38 -4.85
CA SER A 41 2.12 -19.73 -4.87
C SER A 41 2.53 -20.45 -6.16
N SER A 42 2.53 -21.79 -6.14
CA SER A 42 2.66 -22.57 -7.37
C SER A 42 1.50 -22.25 -8.31
N GLY A 43 1.81 -21.75 -9.51
CA GLY A 43 0.82 -21.28 -10.49
C GLY A 43 0.28 -19.86 -10.27
N GLY A 44 0.83 -19.10 -9.32
CA GLY A 44 0.44 -17.71 -9.06
C GLY A 44 0.79 -16.74 -10.20
N SER A 45 0.14 -15.57 -10.21
CA SER A 45 0.22 -14.61 -11.32
C SER A 45 1.13 -13.41 -11.01
N LEU A 46 2.31 -13.37 -11.65
CA LEU A 46 3.18 -12.18 -11.65
C LEU A 46 2.57 -10.98 -12.41
N PRO A 47 1.83 -11.17 -13.53
CA PRO A 47 1.10 -10.07 -14.15
C PRO A 47 0.10 -9.40 -13.20
N ASP A 48 -0.65 -10.18 -12.42
CA ASP A 48 -1.61 -9.60 -11.48
C ASP A 48 -0.91 -8.92 -10.30
N LEU A 49 0.25 -9.41 -9.87
CA LEU A 49 1.11 -8.69 -8.93
C LEU A 49 1.55 -7.34 -9.49
N ALA A 50 1.97 -7.28 -10.75
CA ALA A 50 2.38 -6.03 -11.39
C ALA A 50 1.21 -5.03 -11.49
N THR A 51 0.00 -5.53 -11.81
CA THR A 51 -1.24 -4.72 -11.79
C THR A 51 -1.48 -4.15 -10.40
N ARG A 52 -1.53 -5.01 -9.36
CA ARG A 52 -1.73 -4.56 -7.97
C ARG A 52 -0.65 -3.56 -7.54
N ALA A 53 0.62 -3.81 -7.84
CA ALA A 53 1.72 -2.91 -7.52
C ALA A 53 1.53 -1.53 -8.16
N SER A 54 1.15 -1.49 -9.43
CA SER A 54 0.90 -0.24 -10.15
C SER A 54 -0.28 0.53 -9.54
N GLU A 55 -1.34 -0.17 -9.12
CA GLU A 55 -2.49 0.43 -8.43
C GLU A 55 -2.12 1.02 -7.07
N PHE A 56 -1.34 0.30 -6.25
CA PHE A 56 -0.83 0.80 -4.97
C PHE A 56 0.02 2.06 -5.15
N VAL A 57 0.94 2.05 -6.13
CA VAL A 57 1.78 3.22 -6.45
C VAL A 57 0.91 4.38 -6.95
N ALA A 58 -0.04 4.13 -7.84
CA ALA A 58 -0.93 5.17 -8.37
C ALA A 58 -1.82 5.79 -7.27
N ALA A 59 -2.26 5.00 -6.30
CA ALA A 59 -3.00 5.50 -5.14
C ALA A 59 -2.11 6.38 -4.24
N ALA A 60 -0.89 5.94 -3.94
CA ALA A 60 0.05 6.69 -3.10
C ALA A 60 0.57 7.97 -3.76
N ALA A 61 0.80 7.95 -5.09
CA ALA A 61 1.32 9.09 -5.85
C ALA A 61 0.39 10.32 -5.83
N ARG A 62 -0.88 10.15 -5.46
CA ARG A 62 -1.81 11.27 -5.23
C ARG A 62 -1.45 12.14 -4.02
N PHE A 63 -0.56 11.65 -3.16
CA PHE A 63 -0.17 12.28 -1.88
C PHE A 63 1.32 12.66 -1.83
N THR A 64 2.09 12.38 -2.88
CA THR A 64 3.47 12.88 -2.99
C THR A 64 3.46 14.36 -3.34
N THR A 65 4.16 15.18 -2.55
CA THR A 65 4.49 16.56 -2.91
C THR A 65 5.60 16.58 -3.97
N ALA A 66 5.48 17.49 -4.94
CA ALA A 66 6.48 17.73 -5.97
C ALA A 66 7.81 18.26 -5.41
#